data_AF-G9LQD0-F1
#
_entry.id   AF-G9LQD0-F1
#
_cell.length_a   1.000
_cell.length_b   1.000
_cell.length_c   1.000
_cell.angle_alpha   90.00
_cell.angle_beta   90.00
_cell.angle_gamma   90.00
#
_symmetry.space_group_name_H-M   'P 1'
#
loop_
_entity.id
_entity.type
_entity.pdbx_description
1 polymer ?
#
loop_
_entity_poly.entity_id
_entity_poly.type
_entity_poly.pdbx_seq_one_letter_code
_entity_poly.pdbx_strand_id
1 'polypeptide(L)'
;MAEQLENRMFFRRVQKMAIQKALKAGAKGVKTLISGRLGGAEIARSEGHAEGRVPLHTLRADIDYAAVEAHTTYGVLGIKVWIFHGEVLPGQTILDTRKPFASQSSNTPNR
;
A
#
# COMPACT_ATOMS: atom_id res chain seq x y z
N MET A 1 5.51 -7.61 0.89
CA MET A 1 4.43 -8.20 1.72
C MET A 1 4.35 -9.70 1.53
N ALA A 2 4.32 -10.22 0.30
CA ALA A 2 4.29 -11.67 0.03
C ALA A 2 5.45 -12.43 0.69
N GLU A 3 6.69 -12.07 0.36
CA GLU A 3 7.91 -12.63 0.95
C GLU A 3 7.91 -12.62 2.49
N GLN A 4 7.37 -11.57 3.10
CA GLN A 4 7.27 -11.45 4.55
C GLN A 4 6.30 -12.46 5.16
N LEU A 5 5.19 -12.76 4.48
CA LEU A 5 4.23 -13.78 4.89
C LEU A 5 4.75 -15.20 4.64
N GLU A 6 5.53 -15.40 3.57
CA GLU A 6 6.22 -16.66 3.27
C GLU A 6 7.26 -16.98 4.36
N ASN A 7 7.97 -15.95 4.83
CA ASN A 7 8.86 -15.99 6.00
C ASN A 7 8.12 -16.11 7.35
N ARG A 8 6.83 -16.45 7.34
CA ARG A 8 6.00 -16.72 8.54
C ARG A 8 5.86 -15.52 9.49
N MET A 9 6.02 -14.29 9.01
CA MET A 9 5.73 -13.12 9.83
C MET A 9 4.22 -12.94 10.03
N PHE A 10 3.85 -12.40 11.19
CA PHE A 10 2.45 -12.22 11.55
C PHE A 10 1.75 -11.19 10.65
N PHE A 11 0.62 -11.56 10.04
CA PHE A 11 -0.04 -10.77 9.00
C PHE A 11 -0.42 -9.35 9.44
N ARG A 12 -0.92 -9.14 10.67
CA ARG A 12 -1.25 -7.80 11.17
C ARG A 12 -0.02 -6.90 11.27
N ARG A 13 1.14 -7.47 11.64
CA ARG A 13 2.41 -6.74 11.72
C ARG A 13 2.88 -6.34 10.33
N VAL A 14 2.82 -7.28 9.38
CA VAL A 14 3.18 -7.03 7.97
C VAL A 14 2.31 -5.92 7.36
N GLN A 15 0.99 -5.95 7.60
CA GLN A 15 0.07 -4.90 7.12
C GLN A 15 0.42 -3.52 7.70
N LYS A 16 0.53 -3.42 9.04
CA LYS A 16 0.88 -2.15 9.68
C LYS A 16 2.22 -1.60 9.20
N MET A 17 3.24 -2.46 9.10
CA MET A 17 4.55 -2.05 8.62
C MET A 17 4.50 -1.57 7.16
N ALA A 18 3.76 -2.25 6.29
CA ALA A 18 3.63 -1.87 4.89
C ALA A 18 2.90 -0.52 4.73
N ILE A 19 1.82 -0.31 5.49
CA ILE A 19 1.06 0.94 5.47
C ILE A 19 1.94 2.11 5.94
N GLN A 20 2.61 1.95 7.08
CA GLN A 20 3.50 2.99 7.62
C GLN A 20 4.65 3.33 6.67
N LYS A 21 5.21 2.32 5.98
CA LYS A 21 6.24 2.53 4.95
C LYS A 21 5.70 3.35 3.77
N ALA A 22 4.50 3.06 3.29
CA ALA A 22 3.89 3.77 2.18
C ALA A 22 3.47 5.20 2.55
N LEU A 23 2.95 5.42 3.76
CA LEU A 23 2.65 6.77 4.26
C LEU A 23 3.93 7.60 4.40
N LYS A 24 5.02 7.02 4.92
CA LYS A 24 6.33 7.70 4.98
C LYS A 24 6.89 8.04 3.60
N ALA A 25 6.55 7.26 2.58
CA ALA A 25 6.91 7.55 1.18
C ALA A 25 6.06 8.67 0.55
N GLY A 26 5.07 9.23 1.26
CA GLY A 26 4.24 10.33 0.78
C GLY A 26 2.90 9.92 0.19
N ALA A 27 2.48 8.66 0.35
CA ALA A 27 1.12 8.25 -0.03
C ALA A 27 0.08 8.97 0.86
N LYS A 28 -1.02 9.41 0.26
CA LYS A 28 -2.14 10.08 0.96
C LYS A 28 -3.12 9.08 1.59
N GLY A 29 -3.07 7.83 1.16
CA GLY A 29 -3.80 6.74 1.78
C GLY A 29 -3.39 5.39 1.23
N VAL A 30 -3.58 4.36 2.04
CA VAL A 30 -3.22 3.00 1.71
C VAL A 30 -4.30 2.08 2.24
N LYS A 31 -4.75 1.14 1.41
CA LYS A 31 -5.63 0.04 1.82
C LYS A 31 -4.92 -1.26 1.50
N THR A 32 -4.94 -2.19 2.44
CA THR A 32 -4.41 -3.54 2.27
C THR A 32 -5.49 -4.54 2.63
N LEU A 33 -5.57 -5.64 1.89
CA LEU A 33 -6.44 -6.76 2.16
C LEU A 33 -5.63 -8.04 1.98
N ILE A 34 -5.63 -8.90 3.00
CA ILE A 34 -5.04 -10.23 2.91
C ILE A 34 -6.17 -11.23 3.11
N SER A 35 -6.24 -12.22 2.23
CA SER A 35 -7.26 -13.26 2.19
C SER A 35 -6.62 -14.64 2.16
N GLY A 36 -7.24 -15.61 2.82
CA GLY A 36 -6.80 -17.01 2.84
C GLY A 36 -6.68 -17.57 4.25
N ARG A 37 -5.89 -18.63 4.41
CA ARG A 37 -5.65 -19.33 5.70
C ARG A 37 -4.66 -18.56 6.58
N LEU A 38 -5.11 -17.43 7.12
CA LEU A 38 -4.27 -16.51 7.89
C LEU A 38 -3.66 -17.21 9.12
N GLY A 39 -2.33 -17.26 9.17
CA GLY A 39 -1.60 -17.89 10.28
C GLY A 39 -1.73 -19.42 10.34
N GLY A 40 -2.17 -20.07 9.28
CA GLY A 40 -2.36 -21.53 9.26
C GLY A 40 -3.68 -22.00 9.86
N ALA A 41 -4.63 -21.08 10.12
CA ALA A 41 -5.98 -21.45 10.53
C ALA A 41 -6.66 -22.36 9.50
N GLU A 42 -7.53 -23.26 9.98
CA GLU A 42 -8.29 -24.18 9.13
C GLU A 42 -9.26 -23.43 8.22
N ILE A 43 -9.93 -22.40 8.76
CA ILE A 43 -10.90 -21.58 8.03
C ILE A 43 -10.22 -20.34 7.45
N ALA A 44 -10.43 -20.12 6.15
CA ALA A 44 -9.94 -18.93 5.47
C ALA A 44 -10.69 -17.66 5.92
N ARG A 45 -9.94 -16.58 6.13
CA ARG A 45 -10.47 -15.28 6.53
C ARG A 45 -9.87 -14.17 5.67
N SER A 46 -10.56 -13.03 5.63
CA SER A 46 -10.08 -11.82 4.97
C SER A 46 -9.91 -10.72 6.00
N GLU A 47 -8.70 -10.18 6.08
CA GLU A 47 -8.32 -9.12 7.02
C GLU A 47 -7.88 -7.89 6.23
N GLY A 48 -8.63 -6.80 6.40
CA GLY A 48 -8.40 -5.53 5.73
C GLY A 48 -7.94 -4.46 6.70
N HIS A 49 -6.88 -3.74 6.35
CA HIS A 49 -6.47 -2.54 7.08
C HIS A 49 -6.27 -1.39 6.11
N ALA A 50 -6.81 -0.22 6.48
CA ALA A 50 -6.71 0.99 5.70
C ALA A 50 -6.32 2.17 6.61
N GLU A 51 -5.49 3.06 6.08
CA GLU A 51 -5.05 4.27 6.76
C GLU A 51 -5.01 5.41 5.72
N GLY A 52 -5.44 6.61 6.12
CA GLY A 52 -5.61 7.74 5.21
C GLY A 52 -6.86 7.63 4.32
N ARG A 53 -6.86 8.37 3.20
CA ARG A 53 -8.01 8.44 2.27
C ARG A 53 -7.79 7.53 1.07
N VAL A 54 -8.75 6.66 0.75
CA VAL A 54 -8.72 5.81 -0.46
C VAL A 54 -10.09 5.83 -1.14
N PRO A 55 -10.38 6.85 -1.98
CA PRO A 55 -11.68 7.00 -2.62
C PRO A 55 -11.79 6.11 -3.87
N LEU A 56 -12.43 4.93 -3.73
CA LEU A 56 -12.55 3.95 -4.82
C LEU A 56 -13.56 4.33 -5.91
N HIS A 57 -14.47 5.26 -5.63
CA HIS A 57 -15.50 5.70 -6.59
C HIS A 57 -15.08 6.93 -7.39
N THR A 58 -13.98 7.58 -7.01
CA THR A 58 -13.54 8.84 -7.61
C THR A 58 -12.59 8.55 -8.77
N LEU A 59 -13.06 8.68 -10.02
CA LEU A 59 -12.25 8.37 -11.22
C LEU A 59 -11.00 9.25 -11.37
N ARG A 60 -11.03 10.48 -10.84
CA ARG A 60 -9.86 11.38 -10.84
C ARG A 60 -8.80 11.03 -9.79
N ALA A 61 -9.06 10.04 -8.94
CA ALA A 61 -8.09 9.61 -7.93
C ALA A 61 -7.01 8.75 -8.57
N ASP A 62 -5.75 9.15 -8.43
CA ASP A 62 -4.59 8.33 -8.79
C ASP A 62 -4.40 7.25 -7.73
N ILE A 63 -4.85 6.04 -8.06
CA ILE A 63 -4.80 4.86 -7.20
C ILE A 63 -4.05 3.76 -7.92
N ASP A 64 -2.93 3.33 -7.35
CA ASP A 64 -2.22 2.14 -7.79
C ASP A 64 -2.80 0.91 -7.08
N TYR A 65 -3.11 -0.12 -7.88
CA TYR A 65 -3.60 -1.40 -7.40
C TYR A 65 -2.61 -2.51 -7.76
N ALA A 66 -2.31 -3.36 -6.78
CA ALA A 66 -1.53 -4.57 -7.00
C ALA A 66 -2.17 -5.76 -6.29
N ALA A 67 -2.23 -6.89 -6.99
CA ALA A 67 -2.61 -8.18 -6.43
C ALA A 67 -1.40 -9.12 -6.53
N VAL A 68 -1.07 -9.77 -5.42
CA VAL A 68 0.07 -10.70 -5.35
C VAL A 68 -0.34 -11.88 -4.47
N GLU A 69 0.11 -13.06 -4.85
CA GLU A 69 -0.09 -14.28 -4.08
C GLU A 69 1.17 -14.59 -3.27
N ALA A 70 0.99 -15.11 -2.05
CA ALA A 70 2.08 -15.60 -1.22
C ALA A 70 1.94 -17.10 -1.02
N HIS A 71 3.00 -17.85 -1.34
CA HIS A 71 3.00 -19.30 -1.27
C HIS A 71 3.52 -19.76 0.09
N THR A 72 2.59 -20.07 0.99
CA THR A 72 2.93 -20.58 2.33
C THR A 72 2.79 -22.09 2.40
N THR A 73 3.37 -22.70 3.43
CA THR A 73 3.24 -24.15 3.68
C THR A 73 1.79 -24.63 3.80
N TYR A 74 0.89 -23.75 4.24
CA TYR A 74 -0.52 -24.09 4.49
C TYR A 74 -1.46 -23.77 3.31
N GLY A 75 -0.90 -23.26 2.21
CA GLY A 75 -1.62 -22.86 1.01
C GLY A 75 -1.27 -21.45 0.54
N VAL A 76 -2.08 -20.93 -0.37
CA VAL A 76 -1.89 -19.62 -0.99
C VAL A 76 -2.64 -18.55 -0.21
N LEU A 77 -1.96 -17.43 0.06
CA LEU A 77 -2.58 -16.22 0.61
C LEU A 77 -2.69 -15.17 -0.49
N GLY A 78 -3.88 -14.64 -0.72
CA GLY A 78 -4.11 -13.56 -1.67
C GLY A 78 -3.94 -12.20 -1.00
N ILE A 79 -3.03 -11.36 -1.52
CA ILE A 79 -2.76 -10.01 -1.04
C ILE A 79 -3.22 -9.01 -2.08
N LYS A 80 -4.02 -8.03 -1.66
CA LYS A 80 -4.45 -6.91 -2.49
C LYS A 80 -4.05 -5.61 -1.80
N VAL A 81 -3.45 -4.70 -2.56
CA VAL A 81 -2.98 -3.40 -2.06
C VAL A 81 -3.49 -2.30 -2.98
N TRP A 82 -3.97 -1.23 -2.35
CA TRP A 82 -4.33 0.02 -3.02
C TRP A 82 -3.50 1.15 -2.39
N ILE A 83 -2.85 1.96 -3.21
CA ILE A 83 -2.07 3.12 -2.79
C ILE A 83 -2.65 4.35 -3.47
N PHE A 84 -3.05 5.34 -2.68
CA PHE A 84 -3.58 6.60 -3.16
C PHE A 84 -2.49 7.68 -3.12
N HIS A 85 -2.12 8.19 -4.29
CA HIS A 85 -1.09 9.23 -4.43
C HIS A 85 -1.71 10.64 -4.42
N GLY A 86 -2.96 10.79 -4.86
CA GLY A 86 -3.66 12.07 -4.88
C GLY A 86 -4.73 12.14 -5.95
N GLU A 87 -5.34 13.32 -6.10
CA GLU A 87 -6.31 13.57 -7.15
C GLU A 87 -5.62 14.29 -8.30
N VAL A 88 -5.84 13.82 -9.52
CA VAL A 88 -5.37 14.46 -10.74
C VAL A 88 -6.33 15.60 -11.08
N LEU A 89 -5.82 16.83 -11.09
CA LEU A 89 -6.59 18.00 -11.47
C LEU A 89 -6.70 18.12 -13.00
N PRO A 90 -7.73 18.80 -13.54
CA PRO A 90 -7.84 19.05 -14.98
C PRO A 90 -6.58 19.74 -15.50
N GLY A 91 -5.93 19.13 -16.50
CA GLY A 91 -4.68 19.64 -17.09
C GLY A 91 -3.39 19.11 -16.43
N GLN A 92 -3.47 18.27 -15.40
CA GLN A 92 -2.31 17.57 -14.82
C GLN A 92 -2.23 16.12 -15.32
N THR A 93 -1.02 15.58 -15.35
CA THR A 93 -0.80 14.16 -15.68
C THR A 93 -0.50 13.37 -14.41
N ILE A 94 -0.76 12.06 -14.43
CA ILE A 94 -0.45 11.11 -13.33
C ILE A 94 0.99 11.27 -12.82
N LEU A 95 1.95 11.57 -13.70
CA LEU A 95 3.36 11.80 -13.35
C LEU A 95 3.54 12.94 -12.34
N ASP A 96 2.70 13.97 -12.36
CA ASP A 96 2.78 15.10 -11.44
C ASP A 96 2.37 14.72 -10.02
N THR A 97 1.48 13.74 -9.88
CA THR A 97 1.01 13.25 -8.57
C THR A 97 2.01 12.30 -7.93
N ARG A 98 2.87 11.66 -8.73
CA ARG A 98 3.83 10.63 -8.28
C ARG A 98 5.25 11.14 -8.08
N LYS A 99 5.51 12.44 -8.25
CA LYS A 99 6.87 13.01 -8.15
C LYS A 99 7.50 12.66 -6.78
N PRO A 100 8.62 11.92 -6.74
CA PRO A 100 9.37 11.75 -5.51
C PRO A 100 9.84 13.13 -5.06
N PHE A 101 9.80 13.36 -3.73
CA PHE A 101 10.13 14.60 -3.03
C PHE A 101 11.62 15.03 -3.16
N ALA A 102 12.29 14.68 -4.24
CA ALA A 102 13.74 14.82 -4.44
C ALA A 102 14.20 16.24 -4.80
N SER A 103 13.38 17.29 -4.63
CA SER A 103 13.76 18.66 -5.00
C SER A 103 13.31 19.73 -4.02
N GLN A 104 13.39 19.45 -2.71
CA GLN A 104 13.39 20.51 -1.70
C GLN A 104 14.65 20.42 -0.81
N SER A 105 15.83 20.43 -1.44
CA SER A 105 16.99 21.03 -0.79
C SER A 105 16.90 22.54 -1.04
N SER A 106 16.29 23.27 -0.12
CA SER A 106 16.46 24.73 -0.06
C SER A 106 17.93 24.99 0.22
N ASN A 107 18.67 25.26 -0.84
CA ASN A 107 20.01 25.81 -0.79
C ASN A 107 19.86 27.23 -0.26
N THR A 108 19.91 27.41 1.07
CA THR A 108 20.10 28.73 1.65
C THR A 108 21.60 29.00 1.62
N PRO A 109 22.12 29.87 0.72
CA PRO A 109 23.52 30.25 0.81
C PRO A 109 23.69 31.06 2.10
N ASN A 110 24.48 30.53 3.04
CA ASN A 110 25.01 31.31 4.15
C ASN A 110 25.85 32.46 3.58
N ARG A 111 25.32 33.68 3.64
CA ARG A 111 26.05 34.94 3.64
C ARG A 111 25.37 35.92 4.58
#